data_AF-A0A2W6DZU5-F1
#
_entry.id   AF-A0A2W6DZU5-F1
#
_cell.length_a   1.000
_cell.length_b   1.000
_cell.length_c   1.000
_cell.angle_alpha   90.00
_cell.angle_beta   90.00
_cell.angle_gamma   90.00
#
_symmetry.space_group_name_H-M   'P 1'
#
loop_
_entity.id
_entity.type
_entity.pdbx_description
1 polymer ?
#
loop_
_entity_poly.entity_id
_entity_poly.type
_entity_poly.pdbx_seq_one_letter_code
_entity_poly.pdbx_strand_id
1 'polypeptide(L)'
;MVPALAGRHTAVNPLGRPLLLGLLAVLLAGCPVAPDTTLQPNAVDAARAKRVAADPWAAPTTTAKARELVGSNHWVNREVGSRTTTVAGASDRPIVLREVRAAVADGWTLVAAACPKGSYVHVELARGSHLDDFARAIVTTVATGSVTVPAYDLTVRVFVPHHADRSWPRPAPVTLERNCLVDPAVAAVTVKDVSHGARFGSTD
;
A
#
# COMPACT_ATOMS: atom_id res chain seq x y z
N MET A 1 -27.06 10.11 -94.28
CA MET A 1 -26.72 8.73 -93.88
C MET A 1 -25.33 8.73 -93.24
N VAL A 2 -25.26 8.89 -91.91
CA VAL A 2 -24.13 8.63 -90.99
C VAL A 2 -24.77 8.53 -89.58
N PRO A 3 -24.32 7.61 -88.69
CA PRO A 3 -25.19 6.98 -87.69
C PRO A 3 -25.16 7.61 -86.29
N ALA A 4 -26.15 7.19 -85.50
CA ALA A 4 -26.38 7.51 -84.10
C ALA A 4 -25.21 7.10 -83.18
N LEU A 5 -24.82 8.01 -82.28
CA LEU A 5 -23.95 7.71 -81.14
C LEU A 5 -24.80 7.60 -79.87
N ALA A 6 -24.91 6.35 -79.41
CA ALA A 6 -25.61 5.95 -78.20
C ALA A 6 -24.93 6.51 -76.94
N GLY A 7 -25.75 7.06 -76.04
CA GLY A 7 -25.33 7.47 -74.70
C GLY A 7 -24.95 6.26 -73.85
N ARG A 8 -23.73 6.26 -73.33
CA ARG A 8 -23.32 5.35 -72.25
C ARG A 8 -23.67 5.99 -70.91
N HIS A 9 -24.72 5.47 -70.28
CA HIS A 9 -24.93 5.64 -68.84
C HIS A 9 -23.96 4.73 -68.09
N THR A 10 -23.00 5.33 -67.38
CA THR A 10 -22.20 4.65 -66.37
C THR A 10 -23.10 4.33 -65.16
N ALA A 11 -23.38 3.05 -64.95
CA ALA A 11 -24.01 2.55 -63.75
C ALA A 11 -23.06 2.74 -62.55
N VAL A 12 -23.45 3.60 -61.61
CA VAL A 12 -22.78 3.75 -60.32
C VAL A 12 -23.24 2.58 -59.44
N ASN A 13 -22.33 1.65 -59.14
CA ASN A 13 -22.56 0.55 -58.20
C ASN A 13 -22.92 1.10 -56.80
N PRO A 14 -24.10 0.79 -56.22
CA PRO A 14 -24.48 1.21 -54.87
C PRO A 14 -24.10 0.16 -53.82
N LEU A 15 -22.92 -0.47 -53.94
CA LEU A 15 -22.43 -1.50 -53.01
C LEU A 15 -21.18 -1.01 -52.31
N GLY A 16 -21.32 -0.01 -51.44
CA GLY A 16 -20.19 0.49 -50.65
C GLY A 16 -20.55 1.26 -49.38
N ARG A 17 -21.82 1.30 -48.98
CA ARG A 17 -22.30 2.10 -47.82
C ARG A 17 -22.67 1.35 -46.54
N PRO A 18 -23.04 0.04 -46.51
CA PRO A 18 -23.40 -0.59 -45.22
C PRO A 18 -22.18 -1.03 -44.41
N LEU A 19 -21.03 -1.27 -45.05
CA LEU A 19 -19.82 -1.78 -44.38
C LEU A 19 -19.05 -0.71 -43.59
N LEU A 20 -19.12 0.56 -44.00
CA LEU A 20 -18.47 1.66 -43.28
C LEU A 20 -19.22 2.08 -42.01
N LEU A 21 -20.55 1.92 -41.97
CA LEU A 21 -21.37 2.25 -40.81
C LEU A 21 -21.28 1.18 -39.71
N GLY A 22 -21.06 -0.09 -40.07
CA GLY A 22 -20.86 -1.17 -39.10
C GLY A 22 -19.55 -1.05 -38.31
N LEU A 23 -18.44 -0.65 -38.96
CA LEU A 23 -17.15 -0.47 -38.28
C LEU A 23 -17.13 0.72 -37.32
N LEU A 24 -17.88 1.80 -37.61
CA LEU A 24 -17.93 2.98 -36.76
C LEU A 24 -18.67 2.73 -35.43
N ALA A 25 -19.68 1.85 -35.43
CA ALA A 25 -20.46 1.51 -34.24
C ALA A 25 -19.66 0.65 -33.23
N VAL A 26 -18.74 -0.19 -33.70
CA VAL A 26 -17.89 -1.02 -32.84
C VAL A 26 -16.83 -0.19 -32.10
N LEU A 27 -16.42 0.95 -32.64
CA LEU A 27 -15.44 1.86 -32.00
C LEU A 27 -16.04 2.72 -30.87
N LEU A 28 -17.37 2.90 -30.83
CA LEU A 28 -18.06 3.72 -29.81
C LEU A 28 -18.60 2.92 -28.62
N ALA A 29 -18.67 1.58 -28.73
CA ALA A 29 -19.15 0.71 -27.65
C ALA A 29 -18.07 0.40 -26.59
N GLY A 30 -16.81 0.78 -26.84
CA GLY A 30 -15.70 0.62 -25.91
C GLY A 30 -15.50 1.82 -24.98
N CYS A 31 -16.57 2.51 -24.56
CA CYS A 31 -16.42 3.60 -23.57
C CYS A 31 -15.70 3.02 -22.34
N PRO A 32 -14.50 3.52 -21.98
CA PRO A 32 -13.83 3.06 -20.78
C PRO A 32 -14.75 3.36 -19.61
N VAL A 33 -15.02 2.35 -18.78
CA VAL A 33 -15.71 2.56 -17.50
C VAL A 33 -14.96 3.66 -16.78
N ALA A 34 -15.67 4.74 -16.41
CA ALA A 34 -15.05 5.83 -15.68
C ALA A 34 -14.37 5.25 -14.42
N PRO A 35 -13.10 5.61 -14.14
CA PRO A 35 -12.41 5.09 -12.97
C PRO A 35 -13.21 5.44 -11.72
N ASP A 36 -13.35 4.48 -10.81
CA ASP A 36 -14.03 4.70 -9.54
C ASP A 36 -13.25 5.75 -8.72
N THR A 37 -13.80 6.96 -8.67
CA THR A 37 -13.17 8.07 -7.95
C THR A 37 -13.33 7.97 -6.44
N THR A 38 -14.16 7.04 -5.94
CA THR A 38 -14.39 6.85 -4.50
C THR A 38 -13.20 6.22 -3.78
N LEU A 39 -12.21 5.71 -4.52
CA LEU A 39 -10.97 5.15 -3.96
C LEU A 39 -9.76 6.06 -4.16
N GLN A 40 -9.95 7.22 -4.78
CA GLN A 40 -8.86 8.19 -4.95
C GLN A 40 -8.58 8.89 -3.62
N PRO A 41 -7.30 9.06 -3.22
CA PRO A 41 -6.96 9.73 -1.97
C PRO A 41 -7.59 11.12 -1.87
N ASN A 42 -8.10 11.45 -0.69
CA ASN A 42 -8.80 12.71 -0.43
C ASN A 42 -8.25 13.45 0.81
N ALA A 43 -8.98 14.49 1.25
CA ALA A 43 -8.59 15.31 2.40
C ALA A 43 -8.45 14.54 3.72
N VAL A 44 -9.23 13.47 3.91
CA VAL A 44 -9.15 12.59 5.09
C VAL A 44 -7.81 11.85 5.10
N ASP A 45 -7.41 11.26 3.98
CA ASP A 45 -6.11 10.57 3.87
C ASP A 45 -4.95 11.55 4.07
N ALA A 46 -5.04 12.75 3.48
CA ALA A 46 -4.04 13.79 3.65
C ALA A 46 -3.91 14.25 5.12
N ALA A 47 -5.03 14.39 5.84
CA ALA A 47 -5.02 14.74 7.26
C ALA A 47 -4.39 13.64 8.13
N ARG A 48 -4.67 12.36 7.83
CA ARG A 48 -4.05 11.20 8.51
C ARG A 48 -2.54 11.15 8.26
N ALA A 49 -2.12 11.29 7.00
CA ALA A 49 -0.71 11.35 6.63
C ALA A 49 0.03 12.53 7.31
N LYS A 50 -0.60 13.70 7.38
CA LYS A 50 -0.02 14.88 8.06
C LYS A 50 0.22 14.63 9.56
N ARG A 51 -0.67 13.90 10.24
CA ARG A 51 -0.47 13.53 11.65
C ARG A 51 0.76 12.64 11.82
N VAL A 52 0.92 11.63 10.97
CA VAL A 52 2.11 10.77 10.98
C VAL A 52 3.38 11.57 10.68
N ALA A 53 3.34 12.51 9.74
CA ALA A 53 4.48 13.38 9.44
C ALA A 53 4.88 14.31 10.60
N ALA A 54 3.98 14.55 11.55
CA ALA A 54 4.25 15.33 12.76
C ALA A 54 4.62 14.45 13.97
N ASP A 55 4.60 13.12 13.84
CA ASP A 55 4.96 12.19 14.92
C ASP A 55 6.49 12.15 15.08
N PRO A 56 7.04 12.40 16.29
CA PRO A 56 8.48 12.51 16.49
C PRO A 56 9.25 11.21 16.20
N TRP A 57 8.63 10.05 16.39
CA TRP A 57 9.24 8.75 16.10
C TRP A 57 8.90 8.27 14.68
N ALA A 58 7.65 8.42 14.26
CA ALA A 58 7.14 7.84 13.02
C ALA A 58 7.32 8.73 11.78
N ALA A 59 7.76 9.99 11.95
CA ALA A 59 7.95 10.91 10.84
C ALA A 59 8.80 10.27 9.73
N PRO A 60 8.25 10.13 8.52
CA PRO A 60 8.95 9.45 7.45
C PRO A 60 9.94 10.40 6.78
N THR A 61 11.04 9.85 6.26
CA THR A 61 11.96 10.58 5.37
C THR A 61 11.52 10.52 3.92
N THR A 62 10.59 9.61 3.59
CA THR A 62 9.94 9.49 2.29
C THR A 62 8.43 9.45 2.45
N THR A 63 7.70 10.32 1.76
CA THR A 63 6.24 10.37 1.86
C THR A 63 5.61 9.59 0.71
N ALA A 64 4.70 8.68 1.05
CA ALA A 64 3.78 8.06 0.09
C ALA A 64 2.39 8.66 0.30
N LYS A 65 1.64 8.87 -0.78
CA LYS A 65 0.20 9.07 -0.64
C LYS A 65 -0.45 7.72 -0.72
N ALA A 66 -1.39 7.46 0.20
CA ALA A 66 -2.32 6.35 0.05
C ALA A 66 -2.92 6.43 -1.37
N ARG A 67 -2.90 5.34 -2.10
CA ARG A 67 -3.31 5.33 -3.51
C ARG A 67 -3.90 3.98 -3.84
N GLU A 68 -4.81 3.96 -4.79
CA GLU A 68 -5.22 2.71 -5.42
C GLU A 68 -4.01 2.07 -6.12
N LEU A 69 -3.78 0.78 -5.90
CA LEU A 69 -2.92 0.00 -6.79
C LEU A 69 -3.77 -0.31 -8.01
N VAL A 70 -3.53 0.41 -9.11
CA VAL A 70 -4.30 0.28 -10.35
C VAL A 70 -4.12 -1.14 -10.91
N GLY A 71 -5.14 -1.95 -10.66
CA GLY A 71 -5.36 -3.31 -11.12
C GLY A 71 -6.87 -3.58 -11.03
N SER A 72 -7.37 -4.61 -11.71
CA SER A 72 -8.81 -4.92 -11.78
C SER A 72 -9.45 -5.39 -10.44
N ASN A 73 -8.80 -5.14 -9.30
CA ASN A 73 -9.12 -5.73 -8.01
C ASN A 73 -9.43 -4.73 -6.87
N HIS A 74 -9.48 -3.41 -7.12
CA HIS A 74 -9.87 -2.39 -6.14
C HIS A 74 -9.03 -2.38 -4.84
N TRP A 75 -7.72 -2.59 -4.95
CA TRP A 75 -6.83 -2.62 -3.77
C TRP A 75 -6.36 -1.22 -3.40
N VAL A 76 -6.43 -0.91 -2.10
CA VAL A 76 -5.92 0.36 -1.56
C VAL A 76 -4.55 0.15 -0.90
N ASN A 77 -3.61 1.04 -1.21
CA ASN A 77 -2.35 1.18 -0.48
C ASN A 77 -2.56 2.16 0.68
N ARG A 78 -2.20 1.73 1.90
CA ARG A 78 -2.36 2.48 3.15
C ARG A 78 -1.07 3.10 3.67
N GLU A 79 0.05 2.87 2.99
CA GLU A 79 1.34 3.44 3.37
C GLU A 79 1.35 4.95 3.16
N VAL A 80 1.70 5.68 4.21
CA VAL A 80 1.83 7.15 4.19
C VAL A 80 3.28 7.61 4.18
N GLY A 81 4.21 6.69 4.43
CA GLY A 81 5.62 6.95 4.29
C GLY A 81 6.48 5.90 4.98
N SER A 82 7.78 6.06 4.75
CA SER A 82 8.78 5.24 5.40
C SER A 82 10.04 6.03 5.72
N ARG A 83 10.82 5.51 6.67
CA ARG A 83 12.21 5.90 6.86
C ARG A 83 13.09 4.66 6.99
N THR A 84 14.29 4.77 6.45
CA THR A 84 15.32 3.75 6.57
C THR A 84 16.55 4.35 7.23
N THR A 85 17.18 3.58 8.12
CA THR A 85 18.41 3.97 8.81
C THR A 85 19.34 2.77 8.84
N THR A 86 20.56 2.96 8.35
CA THR A 86 21.59 1.94 8.43
C THR A 86 22.23 1.98 9.82
N VAL A 87 22.24 0.84 10.51
CA VAL A 87 22.76 0.70 11.86
C VAL A 87 23.80 -0.41 11.90
N ALA A 88 24.98 -0.11 12.44
CA ALA A 88 26.00 -1.11 12.69
C ALA A 88 25.57 -2.05 13.82
N GLY A 89 25.83 -3.35 13.67
CA GLY A 89 25.54 -4.33 14.71
C GLY A 89 25.70 -5.77 14.24
N ALA A 90 26.05 -6.66 15.16
CA ALA A 90 26.26 -8.08 14.87
C ALA A 90 24.95 -8.89 14.70
N SER A 91 23.82 -8.34 15.14
CA SER A 91 22.50 -8.95 14.99
C SER A 91 21.40 -7.90 14.92
N ASP A 92 20.29 -8.24 14.27
CA ASP A 92 19.13 -7.37 14.06
C ASP A 92 18.28 -7.17 15.33
N ARG A 93 18.08 -8.22 16.13
CA ARG A 93 17.17 -8.19 17.28
C ARG A 93 17.46 -7.06 18.30
N PRO A 94 18.71 -6.82 18.75
CA PRO A 94 19.00 -5.71 19.65
C PRO A 94 18.78 -4.33 19.00
N ILE A 95 18.94 -4.23 17.67
CA ILE A 95 18.67 -3.01 16.91
C ILE A 95 17.16 -2.75 16.92
N VAL A 96 16.34 -3.74 16.53
CA VAL A 96 14.88 -3.62 16.51
C VAL A 96 14.32 -3.38 17.92
N LEU A 97 14.82 -4.06 18.95
CA LEU A 97 14.35 -3.85 20.33
C LEU A 97 14.56 -2.40 20.80
N ARG A 98 15.67 -1.77 20.40
CA ARG A 98 15.95 -0.36 20.72
C ARG A 98 14.98 0.57 20.01
N GLU A 99 14.69 0.28 18.75
CA GLU A 99 13.71 1.02 17.95
C GLU A 99 12.30 0.94 18.54
N VAL A 100 11.89 -0.28 18.94
CA VAL A 100 10.59 -0.52 19.58
C VAL A 100 10.49 0.21 20.92
N ARG A 101 11.56 0.24 21.72
CA ARG A 101 11.60 1.01 22.97
C ARG A 101 11.42 2.51 22.72
N ALA A 102 12.07 3.06 21.70
CA ALA A 102 11.90 4.46 21.32
C ALA A 102 10.45 4.74 20.88
N ALA A 103 9.86 3.85 20.07
CA ALA A 103 8.46 3.97 19.66
C ALA A 103 7.50 3.98 20.87
N VAL A 104 7.71 3.06 21.81
CA VAL A 104 6.88 2.94 23.02
C VAL A 104 7.02 4.17 23.92
N ALA A 105 8.23 4.72 24.05
CA ALA A 105 8.45 5.97 24.77
C ALA A 105 7.67 7.15 24.16
N ASP A 106 7.46 7.13 22.84
CA ASP A 106 6.69 8.14 22.09
C ASP A 106 5.19 7.80 21.96
N GLY A 107 4.70 6.81 22.71
CA GLY A 107 3.28 6.48 22.84
C GLY A 107 2.76 5.43 21.86
N TRP A 108 3.64 4.69 21.19
CA TRP A 108 3.25 3.54 20.38
C TRP A 108 3.09 2.27 21.24
N THR A 109 2.24 1.35 20.79
CA THR A 109 2.00 0.07 21.45
C THR A 109 2.51 -1.07 20.59
N LEU A 110 3.32 -1.96 21.15
CA LEU A 110 3.72 -3.21 20.49
C LEU A 110 2.51 -4.13 20.37
N VAL A 111 2.22 -4.63 19.17
CA VAL A 111 1.07 -5.51 18.92
C VAL A 111 1.43 -6.81 18.21
N ALA A 112 2.62 -6.88 17.62
CA ALA A 112 3.15 -8.10 17.00
C ALA A 112 4.67 -8.10 17.04
N ALA A 113 5.27 -9.27 17.20
CA ALA A 113 6.69 -9.49 17.08
C ALA A 113 6.93 -10.90 16.53
N ALA A 114 7.57 -10.97 15.36
CA ALA A 114 8.03 -12.20 14.74
C ALA A 114 9.55 -12.14 14.59
N CYS A 115 10.24 -13.07 15.24
CA CYS A 115 11.70 -13.13 15.29
C CYS A 115 12.21 -14.50 14.78
N PRO A 116 11.95 -14.86 13.50
CA PRO A 116 12.40 -16.12 12.94
C PRO A 116 13.93 -16.25 13.02
N LYS A 117 14.44 -17.45 13.29
CA LYS A 117 15.89 -17.70 13.25
C LYS A 117 16.39 -17.59 11.81
N GLY A 118 17.41 -16.77 11.57
CA GLY A 118 18.06 -16.65 10.26
C GLY A 118 17.24 -15.90 9.19
N SER A 119 16.17 -15.24 9.58
CA SER A 119 15.41 -14.31 8.72
C SER A 119 15.24 -12.99 9.46
N TYR A 120 14.69 -11.98 8.78
CA TYR A 120 14.53 -10.65 9.36
C TYR A 120 13.50 -10.63 10.49
N VAL A 121 13.79 -9.85 11.53
CA VAL A 121 12.81 -9.49 12.54
C VAL A 121 11.72 -8.61 11.91
N HIS A 122 10.46 -8.94 12.21
CA HIS A 122 9.27 -8.19 11.81
C HIS A 122 8.48 -7.81 13.06
N VAL A 123 8.30 -6.51 13.28
CA VAL A 123 7.56 -5.99 14.42
C VAL A 123 6.47 -5.06 13.94
N GLU A 124 5.30 -5.15 14.58
CA GLU A 124 4.23 -4.19 14.32
C GLU A 124 3.84 -3.44 15.58
N LEU A 125 3.66 -2.14 15.39
CA LEU A 125 3.26 -1.18 16.40
C LEU A 125 1.91 -0.57 16.01
N ALA A 126 1.17 -0.07 16.99
CA ALA A 126 -0.08 0.64 16.80
C ALA A 126 -0.14 1.91 17.65
N ARG A 127 -0.84 2.93 17.16
CA ARG A 127 -1.15 4.17 17.88
C ARG A 127 -2.57 4.61 17.56
N GLY A 128 -3.21 5.29 18.49
CA GLY A 128 -4.58 5.80 18.36
C GLY A 128 -5.65 4.79 18.81
N SER A 129 -6.88 5.27 18.97
CA SER A 129 -8.03 4.50 19.47
C SER A 129 -9.29 4.65 18.61
N HIS A 130 -9.28 5.57 17.64
CA HIS A 130 -10.36 5.89 16.72
C HIS A 130 -9.88 5.73 15.28
N LEU A 131 -10.79 5.47 14.34
CA LEU A 131 -10.39 5.26 12.94
C LEU A 131 -9.60 6.46 12.38
N ASP A 132 -9.92 7.67 12.81
CA ASP A 132 -9.26 8.87 12.31
C ASP A 132 -7.87 9.11 12.90
N ASP A 133 -7.58 8.63 14.11
CA ASP A 133 -6.26 8.80 14.73
C ASP A 133 -5.42 7.52 14.72
N PHE A 134 -5.97 6.42 14.19
CA PHE A 134 -5.29 5.14 14.17
C PHE A 134 -4.12 5.13 13.17
N ALA A 135 -3.00 4.57 13.59
CA ALA A 135 -1.86 4.26 12.72
C ALA A 135 -1.26 2.90 13.09
N ARG A 136 -0.63 2.27 12.10
CA ARG A 136 0.20 1.07 12.27
C ARG A 136 1.59 1.38 11.75
N ALA A 137 2.61 0.87 12.42
CA ALA A 137 3.96 0.91 11.90
C ALA A 137 4.53 -0.50 11.85
N ILE A 138 5.26 -0.80 10.78
CA ILE A 138 5.99 -2.05 10.61
C ILE A 138 7.48 -1.71 10.65
N VAL A 139 8.21 -2.38 11.54
CA VAL A 139 9.66 -2.31 11.65
C VAL A 139 10.26 -3.60 11.11
N THR A 140 11.12 -3.49 10.12
CA THR A 140 11.90 -4.61 9.56
C THR A 140 13.37 -4.27 9.46
N THR A 141 14.21 -5.29 9.33
CA THR A 141 15.65 -5.14 9.13
C THR A 141 16.13 -5.97 7.96
N VAL A 142 17.06 -5.44 7.17
CA VAL A 142 17.75 -6.20 6.10
C VAL A 142 19.25 -6.10 6.33
N ALA A 143 19.96 -7.23 6.30
CA ALA A 143 21.43 -7.21 6.40
C ALA A 143 22.03 -6.52 5.17
N THR A 144 22.89 -5.53 5.39
CA THR A 144 23.48 -4.68 4.33
C THR A 144 25.01 -4.56 4.45
N GLY A 145 25.56 -4.88 5.64
CA GLY A 145 27.01 -4.86 5.88
C GLY A 145 27.75 -6.13 5.42
N SER A 146 29.07 -6.13 5.63
CA SER A 146 29.90 -7.33 5.41
C SER A 146 29.94 -8.21 6.66
N VAL A 147 30.50 -9.42 6.55
CA VAL A 147 30.73 -10.28 7.72
C VAL A 147 31.67 -9.61 8.74
N THR A 148 32.64 -8.82 8.28
CA THR A 148 33.62 -8.15 9.14
C THR A 148 33.13 -6.82 9.71
N VAL A 149 32.16 -6.18 9.05
CA VAL A 149 31.51 -4.94 9.48
C VAL A 149 30.01 -5.11 9.30
N PRO A 150 29.36 -5.89 10.17
CA PRO A 150 27.96 -6.21 10.01
C PRO A 150 27.10 -4.96 10.28
N ALA A 151 26.11 -4.76 9.41
CA ALA A 151 25.19 -3.65 9.46
C ALA A 151 23.83 -4.07 8.92
N TYR A 152 22.79 -3.37 9.38
CA TYR A 152 21.41 -3.62 8.99
C TYR A 152 20.74 -2.32 8.58
N ASP A 153 20.00 -2.37 7.48
CA ASP A 153 19.03 -1.34 7.14
C ASP A 153 17.76 -1.59 7.93
N LEU A 154 17.55 -0.78 8.96
CA LEU A 154 16.30 -0.76 9.72
C LEU A 154 15.31 0.14 8.97
N THR A 155 14.17 -0.42 8.61
CA THR A 155 13.11 0.30 7.90
C THR A 155 11.86 0.36 8.76
N VAL A 156 11.32 1.56 8.92
CA VAL A 156 10.02 1.82 9.54
C VAL A 156 9.06 2.27 8.45
N ARG A 157 8.00 1.51 8.20
CA ARG A 157 6.91 1.86 7.29
C ARG A 157 5.66 2.17 8.10
N VAL A 158 4.97 3.26 7.78
CA VAL A 158 3.80 3.70 8.53
C VAL A 158 2.56 3.65 7.65
N PHE A 159 1.47 3.14 8.20
CA PHE A 159 0.21 2.91 7.54
C PHE A 159 -0.92 3.56 8.33
N VAL A 160 -1.86 4.16 7.61
CA VAL A 160 -3.10 4.70 8.19
C VAL A 160 -4.31 4.12 7.47
N PRO A 161 -5.48 4.11 8.10
CA PRO A 161 -6.72 3.75 7.42
C PRO A 161 -6.92 4.61 6.18
N HIS A 162 -7.34 3.98 5.09
CA HIS A 162 -7.83 4.69 3.91
C HIS A 162 -9.19 5.32 4.23
N HIS A 163 -9.57 6.43 3.60
CA HIS A 163 -10.88 7.06 3.85
C HIS A 163 -12.06 6.13 3.53
N ALA A 164 -11.87 5.16 2.62
CA ALA A 164 -12.86 4.15 2.27
C ALA A 164 -12.91 2.97 3.26
N ASP A 165 -11.97 2.87 4.20
CA ASP A 165 -12.03 1.87 5.28
C ASP A 165 -13.11 2.26 6.29
N ARG A 166 -13.95 1.30 6.67
CA ARG A 166 -15.00 1.47 7.71
C ARG A 166 -14.58 0.93 9.06
N SER A 167 -13.58 0.06 9.08
CA SER A 167 -12.95 -0.44 10.27
C SER A 167 -11.44 -0.51 10.07
N TRP A 168 -10.71 -0.80 11.13
CA TRP A 168 -9.28 -1.01 11.05
C TRP A 168 -8.87 -2.10 12.05
N PRO A 169 -7.95 -3.02 11.71
CA PRO A 169 -7.52 -4.06 12.64
C PRO A 169 -6.92 -3.48 13.93
N ARG A 170 -7.44 -3.93 15.08
CA ARG A 170 -7.01 -3.53 16.43
C ARG A 170 -6.54 -4.76 17.22
N PRO A 171 -5.33 -5.26 16.94
CA PRO A 171 -4.77 -6.37 17.70
C PRO A 171 -4.54 -6.01 19.17
N ALA A 172 -4.56 -7.02 20.04
CA ALA A 172 -4.26 -6.85 21.45
C ALA A 172 -2.78 -6.45 21.65
N PRO A 173 -2.47 -5.63 22.66
CA PRO A 173 -1.09 -5.30 23.01
C PRO A 173 -0.27 -6.54 23.37
N VAL A 174 1.01 -6.53 22.99
CA VAL A 174 2.05 -7.47 23.41
C VAL A 174 2.96 -6.76 24.40
N THR A 175 3.21 -7.39 25.55
CA THR A 175 4.12 -6.84 26.55
C THR A 175 5.55 -6.84 26.05
N LEU A 176 6.26 -5.72 26.23
CA LEU A 176 7.63 -5.56 25.74
C LEU A 176 8.62 -6.50 26.44
N GLU A 177 8.33 -6.90 27.66
CA GLU A 177 9.19 -7.74 28.51
C GLU A 177 9.07 -9.23 28.17
N ARG A 178 7.99 -9.64 27.50
CA ARG A 178 7.67 -11.05 27.20
C ARG A 178 7.37 -11.24 25.72
N ASN A 179 8.39 -11.13 24.89
CA ASN A 179 8.30 -11.42 23.45
C ASN A 179 9.67 -11.87 22.91
N CYS A 180 9.66 -12.33 21.64
CA CYS A 180 10.83 -12.89 20.97
C CYS A 180 11.99 -11.90 20.77
N LEU A 181 11.78 -10.59 20.92
CA LEU A 181 12.85 -9.58 20.86
C LEU A 181 13.72 -9.60 22.12
N VAL A 182 13.15 -10.00 23.26
CA VAL A 182 13.85 -10.10 24.55
C VAL A 182 14.31 -11.53 24.80
N ASP A 183 13.42 -12.50 24.61
CA ASP A 183 13.70 -13.91 24.83
C ASP A 183 13.34 -14.74 23.58
N PRO A 184 14.32 -15.29 22.84
CA PRO A 184 14.06 -16.08 21.64
C PRO A 184 13.24 -17.35 21.86
N ALA A 185 13.05 -17.79 23.12
CA ALA A 185 12.18 -18.93 23.43
C ALA A 185 10.69 -18.54 23.44
N VAL A 186 10.35 -17.26 23.55
CA VAL A 186 8.96 -16.79 23.51
C VAL A 186 8.43 -16.87 22.08
N ALA A 187 7.22 -17.42 21.94
CA ALA A 187 6.57 -17.59 20.64
C ALA A 187 6.34 -16.24 19.95
N ALA A 188 6.45 -16.26 18.62
CA ALA A 188 6.10 -15.12 17.78
C ALA A 188 4.61 -14.80 17.90
N VAL A 189 4.29 -13.52 17.90
CA VAL A 189 2.91 -13.02 17.79
C VAL A 189 2.81 -12.30 16.45
N THR A 190 1.90 -12.78 15.59
CA THR A 190 1.62 -12.16 14.29
C THR A 190 0.21 -11.60 14.28
N VAL A 191 -0.02 -10.63 13.41
CA VAL A 191 -1.31 -9.95 13.25
C VAL A 191 -1.61 -9.81 11.76
N LYS A 192 -2.86 -9.45 11.44
CA LYS A 192 -3.28 -9.25 10.06
C LYS A 192 -2.49 -8.08 9.44
N ASP A 193 -1.91 -8.32 8.27
CA ASP A 193 -1.26 -7.28 7.47
C ASP A 193 -2.27 -6.17 7.08
N VAL A 194 -1.80 -4.93 7.16
CA VAL A 194 -2.54 -3.71 6.85
C VAL A 194 -1.98 -2.96 5.65
N SER A 195 -0.90 -3.46 5.04
CA SER A 195 -0.18 -2.74 3.99
C SER A 195 -1.01 -2.53 2.72
N HIS A 196 -1.65 -3.60 2.25
CA HIS A 196 -2.43 -3.62 1.02
C HIS A 196 -3.63 -4.57 1.12
N GLY A 197 -4.62 -4.36 0.26
CA GLY A 197 -5.70 -5.31 0.05
C GLY A 197 -7.08 -4.65 0.06
N ALA A 198 -8.11 -5.48 0.19
CA ALA A 198 -9.50 -5.06 0.25
C ALA A 198 -9.77 -4.04 1.37
N ARG A 199 -10.83 -3.26 1.21
CA ARG A 199 -11.33 -2.32 2.23
C ARG A 199 -11.64 -3.05 3.53
N PHE A 200 -11.18 -2.51 4.66
CA PHE A 200 -11.51 -3.05 5.96
C PHE A 200 -12.94 -2.66 6.35
N GLY A 201 -13.72 -3.65 6.77
CA GLY A 201 -15.12 -3.45 7.15
C GLY A 201 -16.07 -3.23 5.96
N SER A 202 -15.64 -3.54 4.74
CA SER A 202 -16.51 -3.68 3.57
C SER A 202 -17.16 -5.05 3.58
N THR A 203 -18.48 -5.10 3.33
CA THR A 203 -19.23 -6.34 3.12
C THR A 203 -19.34 -6.72 1.65
N ASP A 204 -18.77 -5.89 0.77
CA ASP A 204 -18.80 -6.05 -0.69
C ASP A 204 -18.00 -7.26 -1.17
#